data_AF-K1RNF2-F1
#
_entry.id   AF-K1RNF2-F1
#
_cell.length_a   1.000
_cell.length_b   1.000
_cell.length_c   1.000
_cell.angle_alpha   90.00
_cell.angle_beta   90.00
_cell.angle_gamma   90.00
#
_symmetry.space_group_name_H-M   'P 1'
#
loop_
_entity.id
_entity.type
_entity.pdbx_description
1 polymer ?
#
loop_
_entity_poly.entity_id
_entity_poly.type
_entity_poly.pdbx_seq_one_letter_code
_entity_poly.pdbx_strand_id
1 'polypeptide(L)'
;MASEYGLQSLPSYETLAEVYAEEDMDLCSDMSEHRQHHPLGNVQLMAEVILYLNLPNSPDRKQKFKDTIYVTQIDQAIAVKTETEHYRRWQNRLDESGRGHTMGAMYWQLNDIWQAPSWSSIGAQHL
;
A
#
# COMPACT_ATOMS: atom_id res chain seq x y z
N MET A 1 -9.46 16.18 12.98
CA MET A 1 -10.05 15.19 12.05
C MET A 1 -9.00 14.87 11.01
N ALA A 2 -8.80 13.58 10.70
CA ALA A 2 -7.99 13.16 9.57
C ALA A 2 -8.94 12.78 8.43
N SER A 3 -9.06 13.64 7.43
CA SER A 3 -9.94 13.40 6.28
C SER A 3 -9.30 12.51 5.21
N GLU A 4 -7.97 12.45 5.17
CA GLU A 4 -7.19 11.63 4.25
C GLU A 4 -5.88 11.22 4.93
N TYR A 5 -5.50 9.96 4.78
CA TYR A 5 -4.20 9.40 5.15
C TYR A 5 -4.08 7.99 4.58
N GLY A 6 -2.88 7.53 4.23
CA GLY A 6 -2.72 6.18 3.72
C GLY A 6 -1.31 5.86 3.25
N LEU A 7 -1.10 4.57 2.99
CA LEU A 7 0.13 4.03 2.41
C LEU A 7 -0.20 3.26 1.12
N GLN A 8 0.72 3.26 0.17
CA GLN A 8 0.55 2.54 -1.10
C GLN A 8 0.86 1.04 -0.91
N SER A 9 0.20 0.18 -1.67
CA SER A 9 0.58 -1.23 -1.86
C SER A 9 0.42 -1.66 -3.32
N LEU A 10 0.95 -2.85 -3.65
CA LEU A 10 0.67 -3.49 -4.92
C LEU A 10 -0.70 -4.21 -4.86
N PRO A 11 -1.49 -4.21 -5.95
CA PRO A 11 -2.68 -5.05 -6.05
C PRO A 11 -2.30 -6.54 -6.10
N SER A 12 -3.28 -7.42 -5.96
CA SER A 12 -3.02 -8.87 -5.94
C SER A 12 -2.34 -9.36 -7.22
N TYR A 13 -1.66 -10.49 -7.12
CA TYR A 13 -1.02 -11.14 -8.26
C TYR A 13 -2.05 -11.44 -9.36
N GLU A 14 -3.24 -11.90 -8.98
CA GLU A 14 -4.32 -12.24 -9.91
C GLU A 14 -4.75 -11.01 -10.72
N THR A 15 -4.93 -9.86 -10.06
CA THR A 15 -5.29 -8.60 -10.70
C THR A 15 -4.20 -8.14 -11.69
N LEU A 16 -2.92 -8.24 -11.33
CA LEU A 16 -1.83 -7.86 -12.24
C LEU A 16 -1.65 -8.85 -13.39
N ALA A 17 -1.85 -10.15 -13.15
CA ALA A 17 -1.67 -11.20 -14.15
C ALA A 17 -2.67 -11.09 -15.33
N GLU A 18 -3.78 -10.36 -15.17
CA GLU A 18 -4.70 -10.04 -16.27
C GLU A 18 -4.11 -9.09 -17.31
N VAL A 19 -3.14 -8.26 -16.89
CA VAL A 19 -2.62 -7.14 -17.69
C VAL A 19 -1.10 -7.16 -17.87
N TYR A 20 -0.39 -8.09 -17.24
CA TYR A 20 1.07 -8.23 -17.30
C TYR A 20 1.46 -9.48 -18.11
N ALA A 21 2.51 -9.37 -18.91
CA ALA A 21 3.20 -10.55 -19.42
C ALA A 21 4.07 -11.18 -18.31
N GLU A 22 4.56 -12.40 -18.53
CA GLU A 22 5.40 -13.08 -17.53
C GLU A 22 6.73 -12.34 -17.33
N GLU A 23 7.29 -11.76 -18.38
CA GLU A 23 8.46 -10.87 -18.35
C GLU A 23 8.25 -9.60 -17.51
N ASP A 24 7.01 -9.12 -17.38
CA ASP A 24 6.68 -7.87 -16.66
C ASP A 24 6.56 -8.04 -15.15
N MET A 25 6.52 -9.29 -14.64
CA MET A 25 6.34 -9.65 -13.22
C MET A 25 7.60 -9.37 -12.38
N ASP A 26 8.02 -8.11 -12.37
CA ASP A 26 9.10 -7.55 -11.59
C ASP A 26 8.74 -6.11 -11.21
N LEU A 27 9.09 -5.67 -10.00
CA LEU A 27 8.75 -4.32 -9.54
C LEU A 27 9.47 -3.23 -10.36
N CYS A 28 10.63 -3.55 -10.92
CA CYS A 28 11.47 -2.64 -11.70
C CYS A 28 11.26 -2.81 -13.22
N SER A 29 10.24 -3.55 -13.67
CA SER A 29 9.93 -3.69 -15.09
C SER A 29 9.39 -2.38 -15.66
N ASP A 30 9.56 -2.17 -16.97
CA ASP A 30 9.00 -1.00 -17.66
C ASP A 30 7.48 -0.91 -17.49
N MET A 31 6.79 -2.06 -17.43
CA MET A 31 5.35 -2.13 -17.21
C MET A 31 4.95 -1.74 -15.77
N SER A 32 5.71 -2.17 -14.76
CA SER A 32 5.50 -1.76 -13.37
C SER A 32 5.75 -0.27 -13.17
N GLU A 33 6.81 0.28 -13.76
CA GLU A 33 7.09 1.72 -13.73
C GLU A 33 6.02 2.50 -14.50
N HIS A 34 5.57 2.02 -15.66
CA HIS A 34 4.51 2.66 -16.44
C HIS A 34 3.20 2.78 -15.66
N ARG A 35 2.83 1.75 -14.89
CA ARG A 35 1.60 1.74 -14.08
C ARG A 35 1.74 2.47 -12.75
N GLN A 36 2.97 2.73 -12.29
CA GLN A 36 3.23 3.51 -11.09
C GLN A 36 3.08 5.01 -11.40
N HIS A 37 1.96 5.59 -10.96
CA HIS A 37 1.66 7.02 -11.19
C HIS A 37 2.02 7.92 -10.00
N HIS A 38 2.56 7.35 -8.91
CA HIS A 38 3.10 8.12 -7.79
C HIS A 38 4.62 8.31 -7.97
N PRO A 39 5.13 9.55 -7.97
CA PRO A 39 6.56 9.80 -8.07
C PRO A 39 7.34 9.07 -6.98
N LEU A 40 8.32 8.26 -7.39
CA LEU A 40 9.12 7.40 -6.50
C LEU A 40 8.31 6.33 -5.75
N GLY A 41 7.10 5.99 -6.20
CA GLY A 41 6.20 5.10 -5.46
C GLY A 41 6.79 3.73 -5.16
N ASN A 42 7.40 3.07 -6.16
CA ASN A 42 8.05 1.77 -5.96
C ASN A 42 9.21 1.84 -4.96
N VAL A 43 9.97 2.96 -4.96
CA VAL A 43 11.07 3.19 -4.03
C VAL A 43 10.54 3.41 -2.61
N GLN A 44 9.51 4.23 -2.44
CA GLN A 44 8.91 4.52 -1.13
C GLN A 44 8.26 3.27 -0.52
N LEU A 45 7.55 2.51 -1.34
CA LEU A 45 6.93 1.25 -0.96
C LEU A 45 7.97 0.25 -0.44
N MET A 46 9.11 0.10 -1.13
CA MET A 46 10.16 -0.81 -0.65
C MET A 46 10.92 -0.23 0.55
N ALA A 47 11.07 1.10 0.64
CA ALA A 47 11.70 1.75 1.78
C ALA A 47 10.93 1.51 3.07
N GLU A 48 9.60 1.62 3.05
CA GLU A 48 8.75 1.33 4.22
C GLU A 48 8.81 -0.15 4.62
N VAL A 49 8.69 -1.06 3.65
CA VAL A 49 8.80 -2.51 3.90
C VAL A 49 10.10 -2.85 4.66
N ILE A 50 11.24 -2.25 4.28
CA ILE A 50 12.55 -2.54 4.90
C ILE A 50 12.62 -2.10 6.37
N LEU A 51 11.78 -1.16 6.81
CA LEU A 51 11.79 -0.70 8.20
C LEU A 51 11.34 -1.78 9.18
N TYR A 52 10.42 -2.66 8.75
CA TYR A 52 9.73 -3.60 9.66
C TYR A 52 9.65 -5.05 9.15
N LEU A 53 9.88 -5.29 7.85
CA LEU A 53 9.76 -6.59 7.20
C LEU A 53 11.04 -6.96 6.43
N ASN A 54 11.25 -8.26 6.23
CA ASN A 54 12.35 -8.74 5.40
C ASN A 54 11.99 -8.62 3.92
N LEU A 55 12.96 -8.20 3.11
CA LEU A 55 12.81 -8.18 1.66
C LEU A 55 12.66 -9.59 1.09
N PRO A 56 11.77 -9.79 0.10
CA PRO A 56 11.69 -11.03 -0.65
C PRO A 56 13.00 -11.40 -1.32
N ASN A 57 13.45 -12.64 -1.09
CA ASN A 57 14.74 -13.14 -1.57
C ASN A 57 14.65 -14.47 -2.33
N SER A 58 13.44 -14.86 -2.75
CA SER A 58 13.24 -16.08 -3.54
C SER A 58 14.08 -16.04 -4.83
N PRO A 59 14.75 -17.15 -5.21
CA PRO A 59 15.47 -17.23 -6.48
C PRO A 59 14.54 -17.37 -7.70
N ASP A 60 13.30 -17.82 -7.49
CA ASP A 60 12.28 -17.81 -8.53
C ASP A 60 11.68 -16.41 -8.65
N ARG A 61 11.83 -15.80 -9.83
CA ARG A 61 11.37 -14.43 -10.10
C ARG A 61 9.87 -14.26 -9.87
N LYS A 62 9.07 -15.26 -10.28
CA LYS A 62 7.61 -15.22 -10.12
C LYS A 62 7.20 -15.29 -8.66
N GLN A 63 7.80 -16.19 -7.89
CA GLN A 63 7.58 -16.26 -6.45
C GLN A 63 8.06 -14.97 -5.76
N LYS A 64 9.22 -14.44 -6.13
CA LYS A 64 9.75 -13.19 -5.57
C LYS A 64 8.79 -12.01 -5.80
N PHE A 65 8.15 -11.93 -6.97
CA PHE A 65 7.15 -10.90 -7.26
C PHE A 65 5.89 -11.06 -6.40
N LYS A 66 5.37 -12.29 -6.25
CA LYS A 66 4.25 -12.60 -5.35
C LYS A 66 4.56 -12.26 -3.90
N ASP A 67 5.75 -12.62 -3.44
CA ASP A 67 6.24 -12.30 -2.10
C ASP A 67 6.35 -10.78 -1.92
N THR A 68 6.81 -10.06 -2.95
CA THR A 68 6.84 -8.59 -2.97
C THR A 68 5.45 -8.03 -2.76
N ILE A 69 4.48 -8.38 -3.61
CA ILE A 69 3.07 -7.97 -3.46
C ILE A 69 2.58 -8.19 -2.03
N TYR A 70 2.79 -9.39 -1.50
CA TYR A 70 2.35 -9.76 -0.16
C TYR A 70 2.95 -8.87 0.94
N VAL A 71 4.26 -8.62 0.92
CA VAL A 71 4.88 -7.78 1.95
C VAL A 71 4.44 -6.32 1.85
N THR A 72 4.18 -5.80 0.65
CA THR A 72 3.64 -4.42 0.49
C THR A 72 2.25 -4.28 1.10
N GLN A 73 1.40 -5.30 0.96
CA GLN A 73 0.05 -5.29 1.50
C GLN A 73 0.03 -5.44 3.01
N ILE A 74 0.93 -6.26 3.58
CA ILE A 74 1.11 -6.35 5.03
C ILE A 74 1.54 -5.00 5.58
N ASP A 75 2.55 -4.38 4.96
CA ASP A 75 3.09 -3.10 5.41
C ASP A 75 2.01 -2.01 5.42
N GLN A 76 1.26 -1.87 4.31
CA GLN A 76 0.09 -0.99 4.23
C GLN A 76 -0.94 -1.29 5.32
N ALA A 77 -1.29 -2.55 5.54
CA ALA A 77 -2.27 -2.94 6.55
C ALA A 77 -1.82 -2.58 7.97
N ILE A 78 -0.54 -2.78 8.31
CA ILE A 78 0.04 -2.43 9.60
C ILE A 78 0.08 -0.92 9.79
N ALA A 79 0.52 -0.17 8.77
CA ALA A 79 0.63 1.28 8.81
C ALA A 79 -0.75 1.93 9.01
N VAL A 80 -1.73 1.60 8.15
CA VAL A 80 -3.09 2.16 8.22
C VAL A 80 -3.78 1.76 9.51
N LYS A 81 -3.60 0.51 9.99
CA LYS A 81 -4.12 0.08 11.30
C LYS A 81 -3.54 0.94 12.42
N THR A 82 -2.21 1.08 12.47
CA THR A 82 -1.50 1.82 13.51
C THR A 82 -1.95 3.28 13.55
N GLU A 83 -2.03 3.93 12.39
CA GLU A 83 -2.45 5.31 12.27
C GLU A 83 -3.93 5.50 12.64
N THR A 84 -4.81 4.61 12.18
CA THR A 84 -6.24 4.65 12.53
C THR A 84 -6.48 4.43 14.03
N GLU A 85 -5.80 3.46 14.64
CA GLU A 85 -5.87 3.21 16.09
C GLU A 85 -5.31 4.38 16.89
N HIS A 86 -4.31 5.09 16.39
CA HIS A 86 -3.88 6.36 16.97
C HIS A 86 -5.06 7.35 16.96
N TYR A 87 -5.62 7.69 15.80
CA TYR A 87 -6.73 8.66 15.72
C TYR A 87 -7.92 8.29 16.62
N ARG A 88 -8.30 7.01 16.68
CA ARG A 88 -9.38 6.53 17.57
C ARG A 88 -9.09 6.74 19.05
N ARG A 89 -7.85 6.53 19.50
CA ARG A 89 -7.46 6.76 20.90
C ARG A 89 -7.50 8.24 21.30
N TRP A 90 -7.35 9.15 20.33
CA TRP A 90 -7.35 10.59 20.53
C TRP A 90 -8.74 11.25 20.47
N GLN A 91 -9.81 10.46 20.33
CA GLN A 91 -11.18 10.98 20.31
C GLN A 91 -11.54 11.75 21.59
N ASN A 92 -11.08 11.28 22.75
CA ASN A 92 -11.42 11.86 24.07
C ASN A 92 -10.17 12.28 24.86
N ARG A 93 -9.10 12.67 24.15
CA ARG A 93 -7.83 13.09 24.75
C ARG A 93 -7.42 14.46 24.21
N LEU A 94 -6.64 15.17 25.01
CA LEU A 94 -5.90 16.37 24.63
C LEU A 94 -4.46 16.22 25.10
N ASP A 95 -3.50 16.71 24.32
CA ASP A 95 -2.10 16.81 24.72
C ASP A 95 -1.87 18.09 25.53
N GLU A 96 -0.64 18.28 26.01
CA GLU A 96 -0.23 19.48 26.77
C GLU A 96 -0.40 20.78 25.96
N SER A 97 -0.45 20.69 24.63
CA SER A 97 -0.67 21.81 23.70
C SER A 97 -2.14 21.99 23.33
N GLY A 98 -3.06 21.22 23.91
CA GLY A 98 -4.50 21.28 23.63
C GLY A 98 -4.92 20.63 22.31
N ARG A 99 -4.08 19.79 21.69
CA ARG A 99 -4.43 19.06 20.45
C ARG A 99 -5.04 17.70 20.79
N GLY A 100 -6.07 17.32 20.04
CA GLY A 100 -6.77 16.05 20.22
C GLY A 100 -8.21 16.16 19.75
N HIS A 101 -9.13 15.51 20.47
CA HIS A 101 -10.55 15.42 20.08
C HIS A 101 -10.73 15.00 18.61
N THR A 102 -10.02 13.94 18.22
CA THR A 102 -10.10 13.43 16.84
C THR A 102 -11.43 12.73 16.61
N MET A 103 -12.36 13.42 15.95
CA MET A 103 -13.74 12.94 15.70
C MET A 103 -13.95 12.27 14.33
N GLY A 104 -12.87 11.93 13.63
CA GLY A 104 -12.96 11.29 12.32
C GLY A 104 -11.61 10.89 11.77
N ALA A 105 -11.58 9.73 11.12
CA ALA A 105 -10.43 9.13 10.47
C ALA A 105 -10.91 8.44 9.17
N MET A 106 -10.71 9.11 8.05
CA MET A 106 -11.03 8.63 6.71
C MET A 106 -9.73 8.35 5.98
N TYR A 107 -9.42 7.07 5.75
CA TYR A 107 -8.22 6.69 5.03
C TYR A 107 -8.40 6.89 3.53
N TRP A 108 -7.30 7.24 2.87
CA TRP A 108 -7.17 7.29 1.42
C TRP A 108 -6.54 5.95 0.99
N GLN A 109 -7.12 5.18 0.07
CA GLN A 109 -8.41 5.32 -0.61
C GLN A 109 -9.20 4.01 -0.53
N LEU A 110 -10.50 4.02 -0.86
CA LEU A 110 -11.32 2.81 -0.77
C LEU A 110 -11.02 1.83 -1.91
N ASN A 111 -11.16 2.27 -3.15
CA ASN A 111 -11.16 1.41 -4.32
C ASN A 111 -10.21 1.91 -5.42
N ASP A 112 -9.85 1.00 -6.31
CA ASP A 112 -9.15 1.32 -7.55
C ASP A 112 -10.07 1.51 -8.74
N ILE A 113 -9.56 2.27 -9.72
CA ILE A 113 -10.19 2.48 -11.04
C ILE A 113 -9.64 1.50 -12.09
N TRP A 114 -8.45 0.95 -11.88
CA TRP A 114 -7.73 0.04 -12.79
C TRP A 114 -6.58 -0.67 -12.05
N GLN A 115 -5.91 -1.62 -12.70
CA GLN A 115 -4.86 -2.45 -12.12
C GLN A 115 -3.52 -1.70 -12.02
N ALA A 116 -3.28 -1.04 -10.90
CA ALA A 116 -2.04 -0.31 -10.64
C ALA A 116 -1.74 -0.25 -9.13
N PRO A 117 -0.49 0.02 -8.71
CA PRO A 117 -0.18 0.30 -7.31
C PRO A 117 -0.93 1.54 -6.82
N SER A 118 -1.57 1.46 -5.67
CA SER A 118 -2.37 2.58 -5.13
C SER A 118 -2.53 2.47 -3.61
N TRP A 119 -3.26 3.43 -3.04
CA TRP A 119 -3.62 3.42 -1.62
C TRP A 119 -4.90 2.63 -1.33
N SER A 120 -5.45 1.91 -2.32
CA SER A 120 -6.73 1.24 -2.17
C SER A 120 -6.65 0.09 -1.17
N SER A 121 -7.79 -0.21 -0.54
CA SER A 121 -7.98 -1.47 0.19
C SER A 121 -8.78 -2.49 -0.64
N ILE A 122 -9.39 -2.05 -1.74
CA ILE A 122 -10.15 -2.87 -2.68
C ILE A 122 -9.58 -2.65 -4.09
N GLY A 123 -8.91 -3.68 -4.59
CA GLY A 123 -8.36 -3.67 -5.95
C GLY A 123 -9.44 -3.63 -7.03
N ALA A 124 -9.05 -3.24 -8.25
CA ALA A 124 -9.93 -3.24 -9.40
C ALA A 124 -10.39 -4.67 -9.72
N GLN A 125 -11.71 -4.87 -9.78
CA GLN A 125 -12.34 -6.14 -10.17
C GLN A 125 -12.86 -6.05 -11.60
N HIS A 126 -12.99 -7.20 -12.28
CA HIS A 126 -13.70 -7.28 -13.55
C HIS A 126 -15.12 -6.69 -13.42
N LEU A 127 -15.39 -5.63 -14.19
CA LEU A 127 -16.73 -5.22 -14.59
C LEU A 127 -17.05 -5.79 -15.97
#